data_AF-A0A7J2TQT5-F1
#
_entry.id   AF-A0A7J2TQT5-F1
#
_cell.length_a   1.000
_cell.length_b   1.000
_cell.length_c   1.000
_cell.angle_alpha   90.00
_cell.angle_beta   90.00
_cell.angle_gamma   90.00
#
_symmetry.space_group_name_H-M   'P 1'
#
loop_
_entity.id
_entity.type
_entity.pdbx_description
1 polymer ?
#
loop_
_entity_poly.entity_id
_entity_poly.type
_entity_poly.pdbx_seq_one_letter_code
_entity_poly.pdbx_strand_id
1 'polypeptide(L)'
;MVKSGEEEKIKKILTDPKYAAIKAMLEKDHAIDCIFLLHVNRGKWKEAKEFMRDNGLTLSDGTFRARMIEIEDLGLAKGERIDPLKKYYVKTELGEKVAKLLLEFFDKLSL
;
A
#
# COMPACT_ATOMS: atom_id res chain seq x y z
N MET A 1 4.32 -19.16 32.29
CA MET A 1 5.08 -18.17 31.49
C MET A 1 4.10 -17.12 31.01
N VAL A 2 4.21 -15.88 31.48
CA VAL A 2 3.39 -14.78 30.97
C VAL A 2 3.89 -14.52 29.55
N LYS A 3 3.13 -14.95 28.54
CA LYS A 3 3.39 -14.52 27.16
C LYS A 3 3.44 -13.00 27.17
N SER A 4 4.55 -12.42 26.72
CA SER A 4 4.68 -10.97 26.72
C SER A 4 3.53 -10.40 25.88
N GLY A 5 3.02 -9.22 26.24
CA GLY A 5 1.91 -8.63 25.48
C GLY A 5 2.25 -8.40 23.99
N GLU A 6 3.53 -8.43 23.64
CA GLU A 6 4.01 -8.37 22.25
C GLU A 6 3.84 -9.70 21.51
N GLU A 7 4.13 -10.84 22.14
CA GLU A 7 3.95 -12.15 21.52
C GLU A 7 2.49 -12.38 21.11
N GLU A 8 1.54 -11.98 21.95
CA GLU A 8 0.11 -12.13 21.63
C GLU A 8 -0.33 -11.16 20.51
N LYS A 9 0.24 -9.95 20.47
CA LYS A 9 0.01 -9.01 19.35
C LYS A 9 0.55 -9.58 18.04
N ILE A 10 1.76 -10.13 18.05
CA ILE A 10 2.39 -10.76 16.88
C ILE A 10 1.54 -11.94 16.43
N LYS A 11 1.16 -12.84 17.36
CA LYS A 11 0.28 -13.96 17.05
C LYS A 11 -1.00 -13.49 16.38
N LYS A 12 -1.66 -12.46 16.93
CA LYS A 12 -2.87 -11.88 16.33
C LYS A 12 -2.60 -11.38 14.91
N ILE A 13 -1.52 -10.66 14.65
CA ILE A 13 -1.17 -10.18 13.30
C ILE A 13 -0.97 -11.35 12.33
N LEU A 14 -0.36 -12.43 12.80
CA LEU A 14 -0.06 -13.60 11.97
C LEU A 14 -1.27 -14.50 11.72
N THR A 15 -2.27 -14.52 12.61
CA THR A 15 -3.41 -15.46 12.52
C THR A 15 -4.74 -14.81 12.16
N ASP A 16 -4.94 -13.53 12.47
CA ASP A 16 -6.15 -12.81 12.08
C ASP A 16 -6.15 -12.59 10.56
N PRO A 17 -7.18 -13.05 9.82
CA PRO A 17 -7.17 -13.00 8.36
C PRO A 17 -6.98 -11.59 7.79
N LYS A 18 -7.52 -10.56 8.44
CA LYS A 18 -7.42 -9.18 7.96
C LYS A 18 -6.00 -8.64 8.16
N TYR A 19 -5.42 -8.84 9.33
CA TYR A 19 -4.03 -8.43 9.58
C TYR A 19 -3.04 -9.21 8.72
N ALA A 20 -3.23 -10.53 8.60
CA ALA A 20 -2.39 -11.39 7.79
C ALA A 20 -2.41 -10.98 6.31
N ALA A 21 -3.59 -10.64 5.76
CA ALA A 21 -3.72 -10.20 4.38
C ALA A 21 -3.03 -8.84 4.13
N ILE A 22 -3.21 -7.87 5.03
CA ILE A 22 -2.52 -6.57 4.92
C ILE A 22 -1.00 -6.77 5.03
N LYS A 23 -0.52 -7.56 5.99
CA LYS A 23 0.90 -7.89 6.15
C LYS A 23 1.45 -8.52 4.87
N ALA A 24 0.80 -9.57 4.36
CA ALA A 24 1.26 -10.28 3.16
C ALA A 24 1.29 -9.37 1.92
N MET A 25 0.37 -8.39 1.83
CA MET A 25 0.40 -7.39 0.76
C MET A 25 1.59 -6.45 0.91
N LEU A 26 1.86 -5.95 2.13
CA LEU A 26 2.99 -5.05 2.41
C LEU A 26 4.36 -5.70 2.15
N GLU A 27 4.47 -7.02 2.26
CA GLU A 27 5.70 -7.78 1.98
C GLU A 27 5.99 -7.96 0.48
N LYS A 28 5.03 -7.66 -0.40
CA LYS A 28 5.20 -7.82 -1.84
C LYS A 28 5.97 -6.66 -2.44
N ASP A 29 6.73 -6.97 -3.48
CA ASP A 29 7.49 -6.00 -4.26
C ASP A 29 6.60 -4.83 -4.72
N HIS A 30 7.12 -3.61 -4.60
CA HIS A 30 6.44 -2.34 -4.91
C HIS A 30 5.10 -2.09 -4.18
N ALA A 31 4.74 -2.86 -3.15
CA ALA A 31 3.50 -2.64 -2.41
C ALA A 31 3.50 -1.31 -1.65
N ILE A 32 4.56 -1.06 -0.87
CA ILE A 32 4.74 0.18 -0.13
C ILE A 32 4.85 1.37 -1.09
N ASP A 33 5.58 1.24 -2.20
CA ASP A 33 5.67 2.27 -3.23
C ASP A 33 4.29 2.67 -3.76
N CYS A 34 3.42 1.69 -4.07
CA CYS A 34 2.07 1.97 -4.53
C CYS A 34 1.20 2.63 -3.47
N ILE A 35 1.37 2.29 -2.18
CA ILE A 35 0.68 2.98 -1.08
C ILE A 35 1.13 4.44 -0.99
N PHE A 36 2.44 4.72 -1.10
CA PHE A 36 2.95 6.08 -1.09
C PHE A 36 2.51 6.88 -2.31
N LEU A 37 2.51 6.27 -3.51
CA LEU A 37 1.95 6.88 -4.71
C LEU A 37 0.50 7.31 -4.49
N LEU A 38 -0.35 6.48 -3.88
CA LEU A 38 -1.72 6.86 -3.51
C LEU A 38 -1.77 7.98 -2.46
N HIS A 39 -0.88 7.95 -1.48
CA HIS A 39 -0.77 9.00 -0.45
C HIS A 39 -0.55 10.37 -1.10
N VAL A 40 0.35 10.46 -2.08
CA VAL A 40 0.63 11.68 -2.85
C VAL A 40 -0.25 11.86 -4.11
N ASN A 41 -1.41 11.19 -4.15
CA ASN A 41 -2.44 11.31 -5.19
C ASN A 41 -1.98 10.93 -6.62
N ARG A 42 -1.04 9.99 -6.76
CA ARG A 42 -0.53 9.44 -8.04
C ARG A 42 -1.21 8.12 -8.39
N GLY A 43 -2.54 8.09 -8.32
CA GLY A 43 -3.35 6.89 -8.53
C GLY A 43 -3.58 6.50 -10.00
N LYS A 44 -3.15 7.32 -10.95
CA LYS A 44 -3.15 7.00 -12.39
C LYS A 44 -1.80 6.44 -12.80
N TRP A 45 -1.82 5.43 -13.67
CA TRP A 45 -0.60 4.82 -14.18
C TRP A 45 0.40 5.84 -14.76
N LYS A 46 -0.06 6.78 -15.59
CA LYS A 46 0.82 7.81 -16.19
C LYS A 46 1.53 8.65 -15.12
N GLU A 47 0.81 9.09 -14.10
CA GLU A 47 1.33 9.93 -13.02
C GLU A 47 2.29 9.15 -12.12
N ALA A 48 1.97 7.90 -11.82
CA ALA A 48 2.86 7.00 -11.08
C ALA A 48 4.15 6.72 -11.84
N LYS A 49 4.05 6.39 -13.13
CA LYS A 49 5.20 6.14 -14.01
C LYS A 49 6.13 7.35 -14.07
N GLU A 50 5.57 8.55 -14.25
CA GLU A 50 6.34 9.80 -14.25
C GLU A 50 7.05 10.01 -12.91
N PHE A 51 6.34 9.88 -11.79
CA PHE A 51 6.95 10.00 -10.45
C PHE A 51 8.11 9.02 -10.25
N MET A 52 7.93 7.74 -10.60
CA MET A 52 8.99 6.75 -10.44
C MET A 52 10.19 7.08 -11.32
N ARG A 53 9.97 7.37 -12.61
CA ARG A 53 11.04 7.68 -13.56
C ARG A 53 11.82 8.93 -13.16
N ASP A 54 11.13 9.98 -12.75
CA ASP A 54 11.75 11.26 -12.41
C ASP A 54 12.63 11.15 -11.14
N ASN A 55 12.43 10.09 -10.33
CA ASN A 55 13.26 9.74 -9.18
C ASN A 55 14.25 8.59 -9.46
N GLY A 56 14.44 8.19 -10.73
CA GLY A 56 15.36 7.11 -11.09
C GLY A 56 14.89 5.70 -10.69
N LEU A 57 13.61 5.54 -10.36
CA LEU A 57 13.00 4.28 -9.94
C LEU A 57 12.28 3.59 -11.09
N THR A 58 12.13 2.28 -10.99
CA THR A 58 11.39 1.47 -11.97
C THR A 58 10.12 0.90 -11.35
N LEU A 59 9.02 0.99 -12.10
CA LEU A 59 7.77 0.31 -11.80
C LEU A 59 7.14 -0.05 -13.14
N SER A 60 6.72 -1.30 -13.31
CA SER A 60 6.04 -1.72 -14.54
C SER A 60 4.53 -1.48 -14.43
N ASP A 61 3.86 -1.30 -15.58
CA ASP A 61 2.40 -1.16 -15.64
C ASP A 61 1.69 -2.41 -15.06
N GLY A 62 2.20 -3.60 -15.39
CA GLY A 62 1.67 -4.86 -14.87
C GLY A 62 1.78 -4.96 -13.35
N THR A 63 2.94 -4.59 -12.79
CA THR A 63 3.15 -4.58 -11.34
C THR A 63 2.26 -3.54 -10.66
N PHE A 64 2.21 -2.31 -11.17
CA PHE A 64 1.34 -1.25 -10.66
C PHE A 64 -0.11 -1.71 -10.60
N ARG A 65 -0.66 -2.25 -11.70
CA ARG A 65 -2.03 -2.75 -11.76
C ARG A 65 -2.27 -3.89 -10.77
N ALA A 66 -1.35 -4.85 -10.68
CA ALA A 66 -1.47 -5.96 -9.74
C ALA A 66 -1.48 -5.48 -8.28
N ARG A 67 -0.63 -4.52 -7.92
CA ARG A 67 -0.62 -3.91 -6.57
C ARG A 67 -1.90 -3.13 -6.30
N MET A 68 -2.34 -2.28 -7.24
CA MET A 68 -3.53 -1.45 -7.05
C MET A 68 -4.81 -2.27 -6.92
N ILE A 69 -4.95 -3.38 -7.64
CA ILE A 69 -6.08 -4.32 -7.47
C ILE A 69 -6.07 -4.90 -6.05
N GLU A 70 -4.93 -5.40 -5.57
CA GLU A 70 -4.86 -5.98 -4.24
C GLU A 70 -5.09 -4.94 -3.12
N ILE A 71 -4.57 -3.73 -3.29
CA ILE A 71 -4.82 -2.60 -2.39
C ILE A 71 -6.31 -2.23 -2.38
N GLU A 72 -6.97 -2.25 -3.54
CA GLU A 72 -8.43 -2.05 -3.68
C GLU A 72 -9.21 -3.18 -2.97
N ASP A 73 -8.86 -4.44 -3.21
CA ASP A 73 -9.52 -5.62 -2.61
C ASP A 73 -9.42 -5.63 -1.07
N LEU A 74 -8.33 -5.07 -0.51
CA LEU A 74 -8.14 -4.91 0.93
C LEU A 74 -8.84 -3.67 1.51
N GLY A 75 -9.51 -2.87 0.68
CA GLY A 75 -10.18 -1.64 1.08
C GLY A 75 -9.24 -0.50 1.44
N LEU A 76 -7.97 -0.56 1.01
CA LEU A 76 -6.97 0.50 1.19
C LEU A 76 -7.07 1.56 0.08
N ALA A 77 -7.63 1.19 -1.07
CA ALA A 77 -7.97 2.10 -2.16
C ALA A 77 -9.38 1.82 -2.69
N LYS A 78 -9.89 2.75 -3.49
CA LYS A 78 -11.08 2.55 -4.34
C LYS A 78 -10.74 2.95 -5.78
N GLY A 79 -11.23 2.18 -6.74
CA GLY A 79 -11.18 2.54 -8.14
C GLY A 79 -12.30 3.51 -8.50
N GLU A 80 -11.94 4.68 -9.03
CA GLU A 80 -12.88 5.64 -9.60
C GLU A 80 -12.81 5.57 -11.13
N ARG A 81 -13.98 5.46 -11.77
CA ARG A 81 -14.07 5.41 -13.23
C ARG A 81 -13.93 6.83 -13.80
N ILE A 82 -13.06 6.96 -14.78
CA ILE A 82 -12.95 8.16 -15.63
C ILE A 82 -13.89 7.99 -16.82
N ASP A 83 -13.86 6.80 -17.43
CA ASP A 83 -14.69 6.38 -18.56
C ASP A 83 -14.91 4.85 -18.49
N PRO A 84 -15.68 4.22 -19.40
CA PRO A 84 -15.93 2.77 -19.37
C PRO A 84 -14.67 1.88 -19.42
N LEU A 85 -13.56 2.40 -19.92
CA LEU A 85 -12.29 1.68 -20.11
C LEU A 85 -11.19 2.13 -19.14
N LYS A 86 -11.33 3.30 -18.52
CA LYS A 86 -10.32 3.90 -17.65
C LYS A 86 -10.82 4.05 -16.22
N LYS A 87 -10.02 3.55 -15.29
CA LYS A 87 -10.13 3.85 -13.86
C LYS A 87 -8.82 4.41 -13.32
N TYR A 88 -8.92 5.15 -12.23
CA TYR A 88 -7.80 5.54 -11.39
C TYR A 88 -8.09 5.16 -9.95
N TYR A 89 -7.05 5.04 -9.15
CA TYR A 89 -7.18 4.62 -7.76
C TYR A 89 -7.06 5.82 -6.84
N VAL A 90 -7.85 5.83 -5.77
CA VAL A 90 -7.74 6.83 -4.70
C VAL A 90 -7.71 6.11 -3.36
N LYS A 91 -6.90 6.63 -2.43
CA LYS A 91 -6.80 6.10 -1.07
C LYS A 91 -8.13 6.19 -0.33
N THR A 92 -8.42 5.19 0.51
CA THR A 92 -9.46 5.26 1.53
C THR A 92 -8.89 5.85 2.83
N GLU A 93 -9.73 6.05 3.85
CA GLU A 93 -9.27 6.43 5.19
C GLU A 93 -8.31 5.38 5.79
N LEU A 94 -8.58 4.09 5.56
CA LEU A 94 -7.70 3.01 6.01
C LEU A 94 -6.37 3.04 5.24
N GLY A 95 -6.41 3.25 3.92
CA GLY A 95 -5.19 3.39 3.10
C GLY A 95 -4.33 4.57 3.54
N GLU A 96 -4.96 5.72 3.80
CA GLU A 96 -4.27 6.91 4.32
C GLU A 96 -3.63 6.65 5.69
N LYS A 97 -4.34 5.94 6.58
CA LYS A 97 -3.79 5.55 7.89
C LYS A 97 -2.58 4.63 7.74
N VAL A 98 -2.63 3.64 6.85
CA VAL A 98 -1.51 2.72 6.60
C VAL A 98 -0.31 3.49 6.02
N ALA A 99 -0.52 4.38 5.05
CA ALA A 99 0.54 5.21 4.49
C ALA A 99 1.24 6.05 5.56
N LYS A 100 0.48 6.71 6.45
CA LYS A 100 1.03 7.50 7.55
C LYS A 100 1.83 6.68 8.56
N LEU A 101 1.37 5.48 8.90
CA LEU A 101 2.12 4.58 9.79
C LEU A 101 3.43 4.09 9.15
N LEU A 102 3.44 3.86 7.84
CA LEU A 102 4.66 3.51 7.10
C LEU A 102 5.64 4.69 7.04
N LEU A 103 5.16 5.91 6.80
CA LEU A 103 6.00 7.11 6.89
C LEU A 103 6.59 7.28 8.28
N GLU A 104 5.77 7.19 9.33
CA GLU A 104 6.22 7.28 10.72
C GLU A 104 7.25 6.20 11.07
N PHE A 105 7.10 4.98 10.53
CA PHE A 105 8.10 3.93 10.67
C PHE A 105 9.46 4.37 10.12
N PHE A 106 9.52 4.89 8.89
CA PHE A 106 10.78 5.35 8.29
C PHE A 106 11.33 6.61 8.95
N ASP A 107 10.49 7.55 9.38
CA ASP A 107 10.90 8.74 10.13
C ASP A 107 11.62 8.33 11.42
N LYS A 108 11.09 7.32 12.13
CA LYS A 108 11.68 6.80 13.37
C LYS A 108 12.93 5.97 13.17
N LEU A 109 13.18 5.45 11.97
CA LEU A 109 14.45 4.79 11.68
C LEU A 109 15.60 5.80 11.61
N SER A 110 15.33 7.05 11.22
CA SER A 110 16.29 8.18 11.23
C SER A 110 17.70 7.79 10.73
N LEU A 111 17.76 7.07 9.60
CA LEU A 111 19.00 6.66 8.93
C LEU A 111 19.62 7.80 8.11
#